data_AF-A0A1N6DHC7-F1
#
_entry.id   AF-A0A1N6DHC7-F1
#
_cell.length_a   1.000
_cell.length_b   1.000
_cell.length_c   1.000
_cell.angle_alpha   90.00
_cell.angle_beta   90.00
_cell.angle_gamma   90.00
#
_symmetry.space_group_name_H-M   'P 1'
#
loop_
_entity.id
_entity.type
_entity.pdbx_description
1 polymer ?
#
loop_
_entity_poly.entity_id
_entity_poly.type
_entity_poly.pdbx_seq_one_letter_code
_entity_poly.pdbx_strand_id
1 'polypeptide(L)' 'MLVVAPMAEKKRKPGRPKTPLRRETVIGLKGTPEWKTWLEEFAEHCRLSMADTIDQSLTEQAERKGFRPPPKR' A
#
# COMPACT_ATOMS: atom_id res chain seq x y z
N MET A 1 42.25 -9.55 -32.72
CA MET A 1 42.08 -8.60 -31.59
C MET A 1 40.89 -7.71 -31.91
N LEU A 2 39.81 -7.79 -31.16
CA LEU A 2 38.65 -6.89 -31.28
C LEU A 2 38.60 -6.02 -30.03
N VAL A 3 38.73 -4.71 -30.23
CA VAL A 3 38.80 -3.69 -29.18
C VAL A 3 37.36 -3.30 -28.81
N VAL A 4 36.95 -3.50 -27.57
CA VAL A 4 35.64 -3.07 -27.07
C VAL A 4 35.78 -1.66 -26.49
N ALA A 5 35.09 -0.69 -27.07
CA ALA A 5 35.04 0.69 -26.57
C ALA A 5 34.20 0.77 -25.28
N PRO A 6 34.59 1.56 -24.26
CA PRO A 6 33.81 1.70 -23.03
C PRO A 6 32.59 2.60 -23.23
N MET A 7 31.43 2.08 -22.86
CA MET A 7 30.12 2.75 -22.89
C MET A 7 30.04 3.76 -21.74
N ALA A 8 29.80 5.04 -22.08
CA ALA A 8 29.79 6.15 -21.13
C ALA A 8 28.72 5.99 -20.04
N GLU A 9 29.13 6.07 -18.77
CA GLU A 9 28.25 5.97 -17.61
C GLU A 9 27.32 7.18 -17.51
N LYS A 10 26.01 6.92 -17.62
CA LYS A 10 24.95 7.92 -17.49
C LYS A 10 24.82 8.32 -16.02
N LYS A 11 25.40 9.46 -15.62
CA LYS A 11 25.30 10.02 -14.27
C LYS A 11 23.83 10.19 -13.86
N ARG A 12 23.39 9.38 -12.88
CA ARG A 12 22.05 9.45 -12.29
C ARG A 12 21.93 10.72 -11.47
N LYS A 13 20.94 11.57 -11.80
CA LYS A 13 20.60 12.74 -10.98
C LYS A 13 20.25 12.28 -9.55
N PRO A 14 20.67 13.00 -8.50
CA PRO A 14 20.31 12.64 -7.13
C PRO A 14 18.78 12.65 -7.02
N GLY A 15 18.21 11.49 -6.72
CA GLY A 15 16.77 11.33 -6.53
C GLY A 15 16.29 12.17 -5.35
N ARG A 16 15.02 12.57 -5.40
CA ARG A 16 14.33 13.23 -4.28
C ARG A 16 14.61 12.47 -2.97
N PRO A 17 15.03 13.13 -1.88
CA PRO A 17 15.25 12.45 -0.61
C PRO A 17 13.97 11.74 -0.19
N LYS A 18 14.04 10.41 -0.09
CA LYS A 18 12.95 9.59 0.43
C LYS A 18 12.92 9.82 1.94
N THR A 19 12.01 10.66 2.42
CA THR A 19 11.65 10.64 3.85
C THR A 19 11.10 9.26 4.15
N PRO A 20 11.78 8.41 4.95
CA PRO A 20 11.37 7.03 5.09
C PRO A 20 10.54 6.91 6.36
N LEU A 21 9.27 7.33 6.32
CA LEU A 21 8.30 6.63 7.16
C LEU A 21 8.09 5.28 6.48
N ARG A 22 8.86 4.26 6.90
CA ARG A 22 8.61 2.90 6.45
C ARG A 22 7.25 2.51 6.97
N ARG A 23 6.30 2.33 6.05
CA ARG A 23 5.02 1.69 6.36
C ARG A 23 5.32 0.23 6.66
N GLU A 24 4.94 -0.23 7.84
CA GLU A 24 5.09 -1.62 8.26
C GLU A 24 3.76 -2.34 8.15
N THR A 25 3.81 -3.64 7.87
CA THR A 25 2.63 -4.49 7.91
C THR A 25 2.23 -4.67 9.37
N VAL A 26 1.17 -3.97 9.81
CA VAL A 26 0.68 -4.03 11.18
C VAL A 26 -0.11 -5.32 11.44
N ILE A 27 -0.91 -5.78 10.47
CA ILE A 27 -1.75 -6.98 10.58
C ILE A 27 -1.73 -7.75 9.25
N GLY A 28 -1.47 -9.05 9.31
CA GLY A 28 -1.68 -10.00 8.21
C GLY A 28 -3.01 -10.73 8.38
N LEU A 29 -3.91 -10.59 7.42
CA LEU A 29 -5.23 -11.21 7.48
C LEU A 29 -5.21 -12.60 6.82
N LYS A 30 -5.72 -13.61 7.54
CA LYS A 30 -5.93 -14.95 6.99
C LYS A 30 -7.40 -15.10 6.63
N GLY A 31 -7.69 -15.64 5.45
CA GLY A 31 -9.04 -15.87 4.96
C GLY A 31 -9.08 -17.00 3.95
N THR A 32 -10.27 -17.49 3.64
CA THR A 32 -10.48 -18.45 2.56
C THR A 32 -10.33 -17.75 1.20
N PRO A 33 -10.08 -18.50 0.11
CA PRO A 33 -10.05 -17.94 -1.24
C PRO A 33 -11.36 -17.22 -1.60
N GLU A 34 -12.50 -17.80 -1.21
CA GLU A 34 -13.84 -17.22 -1.43
C GLU A 34 -13.99 -15.88 -0.74
N TRP A 35 -13.51 -15.78 0.51
CA TRP A 35 -13.56 -14.52 1.26
C TRP A 35 -12.68 -13.44 0.63
N LYS A 36 -11.51 -13.83 0.09
CA LYS A 36 -10.65 -12.91 -0.65
C LYS A 36 -11.33 -12.39 -1.92
N THR A 37 -11.96 -13.26 -2.71
CA THR A 37 -12.68 -12.87 -3.93
C THR A 37 -13.79 -11.88 -3.59
N TRP A 38 -14.59 -12.17 -2.57
CA TRP A 38 -15.64 -11.26 -2.11
C TRP A 38 -15.07 -9.88 -1.69
N LEU A 39 -13.95 -9.85 -0.97
CA LEU A 39 -13.30 -8.60 -0.56
C LEU A 39 -12.80 -7.80 -1.77
N GLU A 40 -12.27 -8.47 -2.79
CA GLU A 40 -11.81 -7.86 -4.03
C GLU A 40 -12.97 -7.22 -4.79
N GLU A 41 -14.08 -7.94 -4.98
CA GLU A 41 -15.31 -7.42 -5.59
C GLU A 41 -15.87 -6.21 -4.82
N PHE A 42 -15.86 -6.27 -3.49
CA PHE A 42 -16.31 -5.16 -2.66
C PHE A 42 -15.39 -3.93 -2.78
N ALA A 43 -14.07 -4.14 -2.81
CA ALA A 43 -13.11 -3.06 -3.00
C ALA A 43 -13.27 -2.40 -4.38
N GLU A 44 -13.49 -3.20 -5.44
CA GLU A 44 -13.80 -2.70 -6.78
C GLU A 44 -15.08 -1.85 -6.80
N HIS A 45 -16.14 -2.32 -6.13
CA HIS A 45 -17.40 -1.57 -6.02
C HIS A 45 -17.18 -0.20 -5.36
N CYS A 46 -16.36 -0.13 -4.32
CA CYS A 46 -15.97 1.11 -3.64
C CYS A 46 -14.95 1.94 -4.43
N ARG A 47 -14.37 1.42 -5.51
CA ARG A 47 -13.24 2.02 -6.26
C ARG A 47 -12.02 2.29 -5.38
N LEU A 48 -11.74 1.38 -4.46
CA LEU A 48 -10.65 1.46 -3.50
C LEU A 48 -9.77 0.22 -3.59
N SER A 49 -8.57 0.28 -3.00
CA SER A 49 -7.78 -0.93 -2.77
C SER A 49 -8.39 -1.72 -1.60
N MET A 50 -8.22 -3.05 -1.56
CA MET A 50 -8.68 -3.86 -0.43
C MET A 50 -8.20 -3.32 0.94
N ALA A 51 -6.96 -2.79 0.98
CA ALA A 51 -6.41 -2.20 2.20
C ALA A 51 -7.12 -0.90 2.60
N ASP A 52 -7.41 -0.02 1.64
CA ASP A 52 -8.14 1.23 1.88
C ASP A 52 -9.60 0.95 2.25
N THR A 53 -10.23 -0.05 1.62
CA THR A 53 -11.59 -0.50 1.96
C THR A 53 -11.67 -1.01 3.40
N ILE A 54 -10.69 -1.82 3.84
CA ILE A 54 -10.61 -2.27 5.23
C ILE A 54 -10.39 -1.06 6.16
N ASP A 55 -9.49 -0.14 5.80
CA ASP A 55 -9.20 1.04 6.61
C ASP A 55 -10.41 1.95 6.82
N GLN A 56 -11.13 2.23 5.74
CA GLN A 56 -12.36 3.00 5.77
C GLN A 56 -13.41 2.29 6.64
N SER A 57 -13.61 0.99 6.43
CA SER A 57 -14.59 0.21 7.19
C SER A 57 -14.27 0.21 8.69
N LEU A 58 -13.00 0.10 9.07
CA LEU A 58 -12.56 0.18 10.46
C LEU A 58 -12.78 1.57 11.05
N THR A 59 -12.55 2.63 10.27
CA THR A 59 -12.79 4.01 10.69
C THR A 59 -14.27 4.25 10.94
N GLU A 60 -15.14 3.88 9.99
CA GLU A 60 -16.60 3.98 10.15
C GLU A 60 -17.10 3.16 11.34
N GLN A 61 -16.55 1.96 11.55
CA GLN A 61 -16.92 1.12 12.68
C GLN A 61 -16.48 1.71 14.03
N ALA A 62 -15.30 2.35 14.08
CA ALA A 62 -14.80 3.04 15.26
C ALA A 62 -15.70 4.23 15.61
N GLU A 63 -16.06 5.06 14.62
CA GLU A 63 -16.98 6.19 14.78
C GLU A 63 -18.35 5.73 15.30
N ARG A 64 -18.94 4.69 14.68
CA ARG A 64 -20.22 4.11 15.13
C ARG A 64 -20.18 3.60 16.58
N LYS A 65 -19.02 3.19 17.06
CA LYS A 65 -18.81 2.73 18.44
C LYS A 65 -18.40 3.87 19.39
N GLY A 66 -18.27 5.10 18.90
CA GLY A 66 -17.77 6.23 19.69
C GLY A 66 -16.30 6.08 20.11
N PHE A 67 -15.52 5.29 19.36
CA PHE A 67 -14.09 5.13 19.62
C PHE A 67 -13.29 6.29 19.00
N ARG A 68 -12.10 6.55 19.54
CA ARG A 68 -11.23 7.65 19.10
C ARG A 68 -10.86 7.52 17.61
N PRO A 69 -10.70 8.65 16.90
CA PRO A 69 -10.29 8.63 15.49
C PRO A 69 -8.87 8.05 15.32
N PRO A 70 -8.56 7.45 14.17
CA PRO A 70 -7.23 6.91 13.90
C PRO A 70 -6.17 8.03 13.86
N PRO A 71 -4.92 7.76 14.28
CA PRO A 71 -3.82 8.70 14.11
C PRO A 71 -3.51 8.93 12.62
N LYS A 72 -2.97 10.11 12.28
CA LYS A 72 -2.56 10.43 10.90
C LYS A 72 -1.42 9.51 10.43
N ARG A 73 -1.56 8.97 9.22
CA ARG A 73 -0.61 8.07 8.54
C ARG A 73 0.21 8.76 7.45
#